data_AF-A0A9D7LHU5-F1
#
_entry.id   AF-A0A9D7LHU5-F1
#
_cell.length_a   1.000
_cell.length_b   1.000
_cell.length_c   1.000
_cell.angle_alpha   90.00
_cell.angle_beta   90.00
_cell.angle_gamma   90.00
#
_symmetry.space_group_name_H-M   'P 1'
#
loop_
_entity.id
_entity.type
_entity.pdbx_description
1 polymer ?
#
loop_
_entity_poly.entity_id
_entity_poly.type
_entity_poly.pdbx_seq_one_letter_code
_entity_poly.pdbx_strand_id
1 'polypeptide(L)'
;MDDSKSPSVPPCSRSRMVGYSVGECANSLLMNSLSGFAMLYYTEALGLSHALAGIAMGVAVFWDAITDPVMGHITDNTRSRFGRRHPYILLGGVLVTVIFVFLWVVPDFARSSPQVLFWYLLVVNLLQRTAITVFGVPYVALGFELCSDYDGRVTLQGIRSAMNMLANLLGVALAWSLFFSDNETVRATSLPENYVRMGG
;
A
#
# COMPACT_ATOMS: atom_id res chain seq x y z
N MET A 1 -7.51 39.64 -35.99
CA MET A 1 -6.87 38.92 -34.88
C MET A 1 -7.69 37.66 -34.71
N ASP A 2 -7.19 36.57 -35.27
CA ASP A 2 -7.91 35.31 -35.40
C ASP A 2 -7.61 34.50 -34.13
N ASP A 3 -8.57 34.44 -33.20
CA ASP A 3 -8.51 33.61 -32.00
C ASP A 3 -8.63 32.14 -32.45
N SER A 4 -7.48 31.54 -32.78
CA SER A 4 -7.35 30.10 -32.97
C SER A 4 -7.74 29.39 -31.66
N LYS A 5 -9.01 29.00 -31.53
CA LYS A 5 -9.47 28.01 -30.57
C LYS A 5 -8.59 26.78 -30.73
N SER A 6 -7.60 26.63 -29.85
CA SER A 6 -6.96 25.34 -29.63
C SER A 6 -8.08 24.34 -29.32
N PRO A 7 -8.03 23.12 -29.87
CA PRO A 7 -9.05 22.12 -29.59
C PRO A 7 -9.09 21.91 -28.08
N SER A 8 -10.16 22.36 -27.43
CA SER A 8 -10.36 22.17 -26.00
C SER A 8 -10.46 20.67 -25.78
N VAL A 9 -9.41 20.10 -25.24
CA VAL A 9 -9.40 18.71 -24.81
C VAL A 9 -10.65 18.51 -23.93
N PRO A 10 -11.44 17.45 -24.16
CA PRO A 10 -12.62 17.22 -23.34
C PRO A 10 -12.18 17.06 -21.88
N PRO A 11 -12.80 17.78 -20.93
CA PRO A 11 -12.41 17.70 -19.53
C PRO A 11 -12.56 16.26 -19.04
N CYS A 12 -11.52 15.80 -18.35
CA CYS A 12 -11.45 14.49 -17.74
C CYS A 12 -12.71 14.25 -16.87
N SER A 13 -13.45 13.16 -17.09
CA SER A 13 -14.72 12.93 -16.39
C SER A 13 -14.48 12.71 -14.89
N ARG A 14 -15.14 13.50 -14.03
CA ARG A 14 -15.00 13.40 -12.56
C ARG A 14 -15.30 12.00 -12.02
N SER A 15 -16.27 11.28 -12.58
CA SER A 15 -16.59 9.92 -12.18
C SER A 15 -15.44 8.93 -12.44
N ARG A 16 -14.70 9.12 -13.55
CA ARG A 16 -13.51 8.33 -13.86
C ARG A 16 -12.35 8.66 -12.92
N MET A 17 -12.18 9.94 -12.56
CA MET A 17 -11.18 10.35 -11.58
C MET A 17 -11.46 9.72 -10.21
N VAL A 18 -12.70 9.77 -9.74
CA VAL A 18 -13.09 9.15 -8.47
C VAL A 18 -12.88 7.65 -8.51
N GLY A 19 -13.34 6.96 -9.57
CA GLY A 19 -13.15 5.52 -9.73
C GLY A 19 -11.67 5.10 -9.75
N TYR A 20 -10.81 5.90 -10.37
CA TYR A 20 -9.36 5.72 -10.30
C TYR A 20 -8.88 5.91 -8.85
N SER A 21 -9.21 7.03 -8.20
CA SER A 21 -8.74 7.36 -6.85
C SER A 21 -9.18 6.39 -5.76
N VAL A 22 -10.19 5.55 -5.96
CA VAL A 22 -10.54 4.45 -5.03
C VAL A 22 -9.38 3.47 -4.84
N GLY A 23 -8.59 3.22 -5.89
CA GLY A 23 -7.38 2.38 -5.80
C GLY A 23 -6.31 2.97 -4.87
N GLU A 24 -6.27 4.31 -4.76
CA GLU A 24 -5.38 5.00 -3.83
C GLU A 24 -5.77 4.69 -2.39
N CYS A 25 -7.07 4.66 -2.06
CA CYS A 25 -7.55 4.33 -0.72
C CYS A 25 -7.03 2.96 -0.26
N ALA A 26 -7.13 1.95 -1.13
CA ALA A 26 -6.63 0.60 -0.84
C ALA A 26 -5.11 0.62 -0.60
N ASN A 27 -4.36 1.34 -1.44
CA ASN A 27 -2.92 1.50 -1.28
C ASN A 27 -2.55 2.20 0.04
N SER A 28 -3.28 3.25 0.41
CA SER A 28 -3.09 3.95 1.69
C SER A 28 -3.31 3.03 2.88
N LEU A 29 -4.35 2.19 2.85
CA LEU A 29 -4.64 1.24 3.92
C LEU A 29 -3.51 0.21 4.07
N LEU A 30 -3.03 -0.35 2.95
CA LEU A 30 -1.91 -1.30 2.95
C LEU A 30 -0.63 -0.70 3.54
N MET A 31 -0.32 0.55 3.17
CA MET A 31 0.84 1.27 3.72
C MET A 31 0.73 1.48 5.23
N ASN A 32 -0.46 1.84 5.72
CA ASN A 32 -0.71 1.98 7.15
C ASN A 32 -0.62 0.63 7.88
N SER A 33 -1.18 -0.44 7.30
CA SER A 33 -1.08 -1.80 7.84
C SER A 33 0.38 -2.24 8.00
N LEU A 34 1.24 -1.99 7.02
CA LEU A 34 2.65 -2.37 7.09
C LEU A 34 3.44 -1.51 8.07
N SER A 35 3.21 -0.20 8.08
CA SER A 35 4.04 0.73 8.84
C SER A 35 3.67 0.77 10.33
N GLY A 36 2.38 0.66 10.65
CA GLY A 36 1.89 0.69 12.03
C GLY A 36 1.59 -0.70 12.57
N PHE A 37 0.61 -1.37 11.97
CA PHE A 37 0.03 -2.58 12.57
C PHE A 37 0.97 -3.79 12.51
N ALA A 38 1.71 -3.97 11.41
CA ALA A 38 2.66 -5.09 11.30
C ALA A 38 3.82 -4.92 12.29
N MET A 39 4.32 -3.70 12.51
CA MET A 39 5.33 -3.47 13.53
C MET A 39 4.81 -3.86 14.90
N LEU A 40 3.62 -3.37 15.28
CA LEU A 40 2.98 -3.67 16.56
C LEU A 40 2.71 -5.17 16.74
N TYR A 41 2.18 -5.85 15.73
CA TYR A 41 1.88 -7.28 15.78
C TYR A 41 3.14 -8.13 16.00
N TYR A 42 4.23 -7.85 15.29
CA TYR A 42 5.45 -8.62 15.45
C TYR A 42 6.17 -8.30 16.78
N THR A 43 6.09 -7.07 17.30
CA THR A 43 6.74 -6.71 18.57
C THR A 43 5.93 -7.14 19.79
N GLU A 44 4.64 -6.80 19.85
CA GLU A 44 3.79 -7.00 21.02
C GLU A 44 3.13 -8.39 21.04
N ALA A 45 2.67 -8.89 19.89
CA ALA A 45 1.99 -10.20 19.84
C ALA A 45 2.98 -11.38 19.78
N LEU A 46 4.05 -11.23 19.00
CA LEU A 46 5.03 -12.30 18.77
C LEU A 46 6.34 -12.12 19.57
N GLY A 47 6.48 -11.01 20.30
CA GLY A 47 7.61 -10.77 21.18
C GLY A 47 8.93 -10.46 20.47
N LEU A 48 8.91 -10.01 19.21
CA LEU A 48 10.11 -9.61 18.49
C LEU A 48 10.67 -8.31 19.09
N SER A 49 12.00 -8.20 19.20
CA SER A 49 12.63 -6.95 19.64
C SER A 49 12.26 -5.79 18.70
N HIS A 50 11.87 -4.67 19.28
CA HIS A 50 11.57 -3.41 18.57
C HIS A 50 12.71 -2.97 17.65
N ALA A 51 13.97 -3.20 18.04
CA ALA A 51 15.13 -2.87 17.22
C ALA A 51 15.19 -3.71 15.93
N LEU A 52 14.91 -5.01 16.03
CA LEU A 52 14.90 -5.91 14.87
C LEU A 52 13.72 -5.62 13.94
N ALA A 53 12.54 -5.38 14.49
CA ALA A 53 11.38 -4.97 13.71
C ALA A 53 11.63 -3.66 12.96
N GLY A 54 12.22 -2.67 13.63
CA GLY A 54 12.60 -1.40 13.01
C GLY A 54 13.62 -1.56 11.89
N ILE A 55 14.64 -2.41 12.07
CA ILE A 55 15.61 -2.73 11.01
C ILE A 55 14.92 -3.39 9.81
N ALA A 56 14.06 -4.39 10.04
CA ALA A 56 13.34 -5.06 8.96
C ALA A 56 12.47 -4.08 8.15
N MET A 57 11.73 -3.22 8.84
CA MET A 57 10.92 -2.18 8.19
C MET A 57 11.78 -1.16 7.44
N GLY A 58 12.91 -0.74 8.02
CA GLY A 58 13.83 0.21 7.42
C GLY A 58 14.52 -0.32 6.16
N VAL A 59 15.04 -1.56 6.20
CA VAL A 59 15.64 -2.23 5.03
C VAL A 59 14.64 -2.29 3.88
N ALA A 60 13.37 -2.53 4.20
CA ALA A 60 12.33 -2.61 3.21
C ALA A 60 12.05 -1.23 2.57
N VAL A 61 12.11 -0.12 3.32
CA VAL A 61 12.06 1.24 2.74
C VAL A 61 13.24 1.49 1.78
N PHE A 62 14.44 1.07 2.14
CA PHE A 62 15.60 1.17 1.24
C PHE A 62 15.42 0.34 -0.04
N TRP A 63 14.77 -0.81 0.06
CA TRP A 63 14.44 -1.64 -1.09
C TRP A 63 13.45 -0.95 -2.04
N ASP A 64 12.44 -0.26 -1.53
CA ASP A 64 11.50 0.53 -2.35
C ASP A 64 12.22 1.59 -3.18
N ALA A 65 13.19 2.29 -2.56
CA ALA A 65 13.97 3.31 -3.26
C ALA A 65 14.74 2.77 -4.49
N ILE A 66 15.03 1.47 -4.51
CA ILE A 66 15.69 0.79 -5.63
C ILE A 66 14.66 0.21 -6.61
N THR A 67 13.62 -0.45 -6.09
CA THR A 67 12.64 -1.13 -6.94
C THR A 67 11.74 -0.17 -7.72
N ASP A 68 11.45 1.01 -7.18
CA ASP A 68 10.61 2.01 -7.83
C ASP A 68 11.17 2.47 -9.20
N PRO A 69 12.44 2.93 -9.31
CA PRO A 69 13.05 3.25 -10.61
C PRO A 69 13.14 2.05 -11.55
N VAL A 70 13.47 0.87 -11.03
CA VAL A 70 13.62 -0.36 -11.84
C VAL A 70 12.28 -0.71 -12.47
N MET A 71 11.20 -0.67 -11.69
CA MET A 71 9.86 -0.95 -12.20
C MET A 71 9.40 0.13 -13.18
N GLY A 72 9.75 1.39 -12.95
CA GLY A 72 9.52 2.48 -13.91
C GLY A 72 10.12 2.15 -15.28
N HIS A 73 11.40 1.79 -15.31
CA HIS A 73 12.08 1.40 -16.55
C HIS A 73 11.45 0.16 -17.23
N ILE A 74 11.06 -0.85 -16.45
CA ILE A 74 10.39 -2.06 -16.99
C ILE A 74 9.06 -1.70 -17.63
N THR A 75 8.21 -0.94 -16.92
CA THR A 75 6.86 -0.60 -17.40
C THR A 75 6.89 0.30 -18.62
N ASP A 76 7.85 1.23 -18.70
CA ASP A 76 8.00 2.11 -19.85
C ASP A 76 8.47 1.37 -21.11
N ASN A 77 9.31 0.34 -20.97
CA ASN A 77 9.82 -0.43 -22.11
C ASN A 77 8.91 -1.60 -22.53
N THR A 78 7.90 -1.95 -21.71
CA THR A 78 7.04 -3.10 -22.02
C THR A 78 6.02 -2.78 -23.11
N ARG A 79 5.99 -3.62 -24.15
CA ARG A 79 4.96 -3.63 -25.21
C ARG A 79 4.09 -4.88 -25.05
N SER A 80 2.86 -4.71 -24.55
CA SER A 80 1.88 -5.80 -24.38
C SER A 80 0.63 -5.57 -25.22
N ARG A 81 0.03 -6.68 -25.70
CA ARG A 81 -1.21 -6.69 -26.49
C ARG A 81 -2.45 -6.20 -25.73
N PHE A 82 -2.42 -6.23 -24.40
CA PHE A 82 -3.52 -5.81 -23.52
C PHE A 82 -3.35 -4.38 -22.96
N GLY A 83 -2.44 -3.60 -23.55
CA GLY A 83 -2.05 -2.28 -23.06
C GLY A 83 -0.78 -2.34 -22.19
N ARG A 84 0.03 -1.28 -22.21
CA ARG A 84 1.37 -1.26 -21.59
C ARG A 84 1.36 -1.47 -20.08
N ARG A 85 0.29 -1.05 -19.38
CA ARG A 85 0.24 -0.93 -17.91
C ARG A 85 -0.78 -1.83 -17.21
N HIS A 86 -1.86 -2.22 -17.87
CA HIS A 86 -2.95 -3.01 -17.29
C HIS A 86 -2.55 -4.41 -16.77
N PRO A 87 -1.67 -5.18 -17.45
CA PRO A 87 -1.26 -6.49 -16.95
C PRO A 87 -0.51 -6.42 -15.61
N TYR A 88 0.33 -5.39 -15.42
CA TYR A 88 1.08 -5.20 -14.18
C TYR A 88 0.19 -4.77 -13.02
N ILE A 89 -0.83 -3.94 -13.29
CA ILE A 89 -1.81 -3.55 -12.27
C ILE A 89 -2.59 -4.79 -11.79
N LEU A 90 -3.04 -5.65 -12.71
CA LEU A 90 -3.77 -6.87 -12.33
C LEU A 90 -2.87 -7.88 -11.59
N LEU A 91 -1.70 -8.17 -12.14
CA LEU A 91 -0.76 -9.12 -11.53
C LEU A 91 -0.25 -8.60 -10.18
N GLY A 92 0.11 -7.33 -10.10
CA GLY A 92 0.54 -6.66 -8.89
C GLY A 92 -0.54 -6.66 -7.82
N GLY A 93 -1.80 -6.32 -8.16
CA GLY A 93 -2.90 -6.34 -7.20
C GLY A 93 -3.17 -7.74 -6.61
N VAL A 94 -3.07 -8.79 -7.43
CA VAL A 94 -3.17 -10.18 -6.94
C VAL A 94 -1.99 -10.54 -6.04
N LEU A 95 -0.76 -10.22 -6.44
CA LEU A 95 0.44 -10.48 -5.65
C LEU A 95 0.40 -9.76 -4.29
N VAL A 96 0.02 -8.48 -4.28
CA VAL A 96 -0.15 -7.68 -3.06
C VAL A 96 -1.15 -8.34 -2.12
N THR A 97 -2.28 -8.82 -2.65
CA THR A 97 -3.31 -9.46 -1.83
C THR A 97 -2.81 -10.77 -1.21
N VAL A 98 -2.16 -11.62 -2.01
CA VAL A 98 -1.64 -12.91 -1.55
C VAL A 98 -0.55 -12.72 -0.49
N ILE A 99 0.42 -11.84 -0.76
CA ILE A 99 1.53 -11.60 0.16
C ILE A 99 1.04 -10.89 1.44
N PHE A 100 0.01 -10.04 1.33
CA PHE A 100 -0.63 -9.44 2.51
C PHE A 100 -1.19 -10.50 3.45
N VAL A 101 -1.81 -11.57 2.93
CA VAL A 101 -2.27 -12.69 3.79
C VAL A 101 -1.09 -13.39 4.48
N PHE A 102 0.01 -13.62 3.77
CA PHE A 102 1.22 -14.21 4.35
C PHE A 102 1.86 -13.34 5.44
N LEU A 103 1.67 -12.02 5.42
CA LEU A 103 2.14 -11.12 6.47
C LEU A 103 1.47 -11.44 7.82
N TRP A 104 0.19 -11.81 7.81
CA TRP A 104 -0.63 -12.06 9.00
C TRP A 104 -0.62 -13.53 9.42
N VAL A 105 -0.63 -14.44 8.45
CA VAL A 105 -0.58 -15.89 8.68
C VAL A 105 0.86 -16.33 8.90
N VAL A 106 1.35 -16.16 10.12
CA VAL A 106 2.72 -16.55 10.50
C VAL A 106 2.77 -18.04 10.84
N PRO A 107 3.54 -18.86 10.09
CA PRO A 107 3.60 -20.30 10.32
C PRO A 107 4.37 -20.64 11.62
N ASP A 108 4.07 -21.79 12.23
CA ASP A 108 4.64 -22.19 13.53
C ASP A 108 6.16 -22.31 13.52
N PHE A 109 6.75 -22.69 12.38
CA PHE A 109 8.22 -22.75 12.23
C PHE A 109 8.85 -21.34 12.33
N ALA A 110 8.15 -20.30 11.87
CA ALA A 110 8.65 -18.93 11.96
C ALA A 110 8.58 -18.41 13.40
N ARG A 111 7.65 -18.93 14.21
CA ARG A 111 7.53 -18.63 15.65
C ARG A 111 8.52 -19.39 16.53
N SER A 112 9.26 -20.35 15.96
CA SER A 112 10.16 -21.23 16.72
C SER A 112 11.41 -20.52 17.26
N SER A 113 11.85 -19.41 16.64
CA SER A 113 12.99 -18.63 17.09
C SER A 113 12.87 -17.15 16.69
N PRO A 114 13.28 -16.20 17.55
CA PRO A 114 13.27 -14.76 17.21
C PRO A 114 14.06 -14.43 15.94
N GLN A 115 15.13 -15.19 15.65
CA GLN A 115 15.93 -14.99 14.43
C GLN A 115 15.16 -15.42 13.17
N VAL A 116 14.44 -16.54 13.23
CA VAL A 116 13.63 -17.03 12.10
C VAL A 116 12.46 -16.08 11.87
N LEU A 117 11.84 -15.58 12.94
CA LEU A 117 10.77 -14.60 12.87
C LEU A 117 11.23 -13.29 12.21
N PHE A 118 12.43 -12.81 12.55
CA PHE A 118 13.03 -11.63 11.91
C PHE A 118 13.22 -11.84 10.40
N TRP A 119 13.83 -12.96 10.00
CA TRP A 119 14.04 -13.25 8.57
C TRP A 119 12.72 -13.44 7.83
N TYR A 120 11.72 -14.07 8.45
CA TYR A 120 10.38 -14.18 7.89
C TYR A 120 9.75 -12.81 7.65
N LEU A 121 9.74 -11.96 8.68
CA LEU A 121 9.23 -10.58 8.58
C LEU A 121 9.94 -9.82 7.46
N LEU A 122 11.27 -9.87 7.43
CA LEU A 122 12.07 -9.16 6.44
C LEU A 122 11.75 -9.61 5.01
N VAL A 123 11.73 -10.92 4.75
CA VAL A 123 11.44 -11.45 3.41
C VAL A 123 10.01 -11.13 2.98
N VAL A 124 9.02 -11.35 3.85
CA VAL A 124 7.63 -11.06 3.51
C VAL A 124 7.42 -9.56 3.30
N ASN A 125 8.07 -8.70 4.10
CA ASN A 125 7.99 -7.25 3.92
C ASN A 125 8.60 -6.80 2.59
N LEU A 126 9.76 -7.35 2.21
CA LEU A 126 10.40 -7.07 0.92
C LEU A 126 9.53 -7.52 -0.27
N LEU A 127 8.95 -8.72 -0.19
CA LEU A 127 8.04 -9.23 -1.21
C LEU A 127 6.79 -8.35 -1.32
N GLN A 128 6.21 -7.96 -0.17
CA GLN A 128 5.03 -7.11 -0.13
C GLN A 128 5.31 -5.76 -0.77
N ARG A 129 6.44 -5.15 -0.41
CA ARG A 129 6.92 -3.91 -1.00
C ARG A 129 7.12 -3.98 -2.50
N THR A 130 7.81 -5.02 -2.96
CA THR A 130 7.99 -5.29 -4.39
C THR A 130 6.64 -5.41 -5.11
N ALA A 131 5.67 -6.13 -4.54
CA ALA A 131 4.35 -6.27 -5.14
C ALA A 131 3.59 -4.93 -5.20
N ILE A 132 3.72 -4.11 -4.16
CA ILE A 132 3.15 -2.76 -4.11
C ILE A 132 3.79 -1.87 -5.17
N THR A 133 5.10 -1.91 -5.36
CA THR A 133 5.78 -1.18 -6.43
C THR A 133 5.33 -1.63 -7.83
N VAL A 134 5.20 -2.95 -8.04
CA VAL A 134 4.73 -3.54 -9.30
C VAL A 134 3.32 -3.08 -9.66
N PHE A 135 2.46 -2.88 -8.66
CA PHE A 135 1.12 -2.30 -8.84
C PHE A 135 1.15 -0.76 -8.95
N GLY A 136 1.85 -0.11 -8.03
CA GLY A 136 1.79 1.32 -7.76
C GLY A 136 2.41 2.17 -8.85
N VAL A 137 3.58 1.77 -9.37
CA VAL A 137 4.25 2.50 -10.46
C VAL A 137 3.38 2.62 -11.71
N PRO A 138 2.87 1.52 -12.32
CA PRO A 138 2.00 1.62 -13.48
C PRO A 138 0.64 2.23 -13.16
N TYR A 139 0.13 2.06 -11.94
CA TYR A 139 -1.11 2.70 -11.48
C TYR A 139 -0.97 4.23 -11.47
N VAL A 140 0.05 4.78 -10.82
CA VAL A 140 0.32 6.23 -10.79
C VAL A 140 0.53 6.77 -12.20
N ALA A 141 1.27 6.03 -13.04
CA ALA A 141 1.53 6.42 -14.41
C ALA A 141 0.23 6.48 -15.25
N LEU A 142 -0.70 5.54 -15.05
CA LEU A 142 -2.03 5.54 -15.68
C LEU A 142 -2.84 6.79 -15.29
N GLY A 143 -2.73 7.25 -14.04
CA GLY A 143 -3.34 8.51 -13.59
C GLY A 143 -2.89 9.72 -14.41
N PHE A 144 -1.60 9.80 -14.76
CA PHE A 144 -1.07 10.88 -15.60
C PHE A 144 -1.54 10.82 -17.06
N GLU A 145 -1.91 9.63 -17.55
CA GLU A 145 -2.49 9.44 -18.89
C GLU A 145 -4.00 9.73 -18.93
N LEU A 146 -4.69 9.66 -17.78
CA LEU A 146 -6.14 9.82 -17.69
C LEU A 146 -6.61 11.22 -18.10
N CYS A 147 -5.81 12.25 -17.79
CA CYS A 147 -6.11 13.65 -18.12
C CYS A 147 -4.91 14.28 -18.85
N SER A 148 -5.14 14.83 -20.05
CA SER A 148 -4.11 15.49 -20.86
C SER A 148 -3.93 16.98 -20.50
N ASP A 149 -4.93 17.62 -19.91
CA ASP A 149 -4.85 19.02 -19.49
C ASP A 149 -4.20 19.18 -18.11
N TYR A 150 -3.46 20.29 -17.94
CA TYR A 150 -2.82 20.66 -16.68
C TYR A 150 -3.84 20.76 -15.53
N ASP A 151 -4.94 21.49 -15.72
CA ASP A 151 -5.99 21.67 -14.71
C ASP A 151 -6.66 20.34 -14.33
N GLY A 152 -6.81 19.43 -15.30
CA GLY A 152 -7.33 18.08 -15.07
C GLY A 152 -6.41 17.24 -14.20
N ARG A 153 -5.09 17.33 -14.42
CA ARG A 153 -4.07 16.62 -13.60
C ARG A 153 -4.00 17.16 -12.18
N VAL A 154 -4.08 18.49 -12.01
CA VAL A 154 -4.13 19.13 -10.69
C VAL A 154 -5.39 18.68 -9.94
N THR A 155 -6.55 18.68 -10.61
CA THR A 155 -7.82 18.23 -10.02
C THR A 155 -7.77 16.74 -9.64
N LEU A 156 -7.21 15.90 -10.50
CA LEU A 156 -7.04 14.46 -10.24
C LEU A 156 -6.16 14.22 -9.02
N GLN A 157 -5.02 14.91 -8.93
CA GLN A 157 -4.12 14.80 -7.78
C GLN A 157 -4.81 15.30 -6.50
N GLY A 158 -5.61 16.37 -6.58
CA GLY A 158 -6.40 16.86 -5.45
C GLY A 158 -7.44 15.85 -4.96
N ILE A 159 -8.22 15.23 -5.87
CA ILE A 159 -9.19 14.17 -5.52
C ILE A 159 -8.45 12.98 -4.92
N ARG A 160 -7.32 12.58 -5.48
CA ARG A 160 -6.49 11.47 -4.98
C ARG A 160 -5.98 11.73 -3.57
N SER A 161 -5.47 12.93 -3.31
CA SER A 161 -5.01 13.32 -1.97
C SER A 161 -6.16 13.37 -0.96
N ALA A 162 -7.34 13.88 -1.34
CA ALA A 162 -8.51 13.89 -0.46
C ALA A 162 -8.99 12.47 -0.12
N MET A 163 -9.03 11.57 -1.11
CA MET A 163 -9.36 10.15 -0.92
C MET A 163 -8.33 9.45 -0.03
N ASN A 164 -7.03 9.72 -0.23
CA ASN A 164 -5.96 9.21 0.62
C ASN A 164 -6.13 9.66 2.08
N MET A 165 -6.39 10.96 2.33
CA MET A 165 -6.64 11.46 3.69
C MET A 165 -7.87 10.81 4.34
N LEU A 166 -8.97 10.66 3.60
CA LEU A 166 -10.17 10.00 4.10
C LEU A 166 -9.93 8.53 4.43
N ALA A 167 -9.22 7.81 3.57
CA ALA A 167 -8.85 6.41 3.79
C ALA A 167 -7.93 6.27 5.00
N ASN A 168 -6.98 7.19 5.18
CA ASN A 168 -6.06 7.17 6.32
C ASN A 168 -6.82 7.42 7.64
N LEU A 169 -7.68 8.45 7.67
CA LEU A 169 -8.49 8.77 8.84
C LEU A 169 -9.45 7.64 9.21
N LEU A 170 -10.28 7.20 8.26
CA LEU A 170 -11.30 6.18 8.51
C LEU A 170 -10.68 4.79 8.70
N GLY A 171 -9.66 4.45 7.93
CA GLY A 171 -8.99 3.16 7.99
C GLY A 171 -8.30 2.92 9.33
N VAL A 172 -7.50 3.89 9.77
CA VAL A 172 -6.83 3.80 11.07
C VAL A 172 -7.84 3.84 12.21
N ALA A 173 -8.85 4.73 12.15
CA ALA A 173 -9.88 4.80 13.18
C ALA A 173 -10.72 3.51 13.28
N LEU A 174 -11.12 2.93 12.15
CA LEU A 174 -11.85 1.66 12.11
C LEU A 174 -11.00 0.51 12.62
N ALA A 175 -9.76 0.39 12.13
CA ALA A 175 -8.84 -0.64 12.62
C ALA A 175 -8.59 -0.50 14.12
N TRP A 176 -8.40 0.71 14.63
CA TRP A 176 -8.23 0.94 16.07
C TRP A 176 -9.50 0.58 16.85
N SER A 177 -10.68 0.97 16.38
CA SER A 177 -11.94 0.64 17.04
C SER A 177 -12.27 -0.86 17.05
N LEU A 178 -11.90 -1.58 15.98
CA LEU A 178 -12.19 -3.01 15.82
C LEU A 178 -11.19 -3.88 16.59
N PHE A 179 -9.91 -3.52 16.59
CA PHE A 179 -8.86 -4.30 17.23
C PHE A 179 -8.52 -3.85 18.65
N PHE A 180 -8.72 -2.57 18.98
CA PHE A 180 -8.36 -1.97 20.27
C PHE A 180 -9.59 -1.34 20.95
N SER A 181 -10.72 -2.07 21.03
CA SER A 181 -11.86 -1.67 21.85
C SER A 181 -11.42 -1.56 23.31
N ASP A 182 -11.51 -0.36 23.86
CA ASP A 182 -11.01 -0.02 25.18
C ASP A 182 -11.79 -0.78 26.28
N ASN A 183 -11.07 -1.44 27.19
CA ASN A 183 -11.59 -1.85 28.48
C ASN A 183 -10.80 -1.05 29.52
N GLU A 184 -11.50 -0.18 30.24
CA GLU A 184 -11.04 1.04 30.95
C GLU A 184 -9.93 0.89 32.02
N THR A 185 -9.25 -0.25 32.15
CA THR A 185 -8.26 -0.50 33.22
C THR A 185 -6.84 -0.83 32.74
N VAL A 186 -6.62 -1.14 31.45
CA VAL A 186 -5.29 -1.50 30.91
C VAL A 186 -5.14 -0.98 29.48
N ARG A 187 -3.93 -0.52 29.09
CA ARG A 187 -3.64 -0.06 27.72
C ARG A 187 -4.04 -1.12 26.70
N ALA A 188 -4.92 -0.77 25.75
CA ALA A 188 -5.41 -1.68 24.72
C ALA A 188 -4.29 -2.36 23.89
N THR A 189 -3.13 -1.73 23.74
CA THR A 189 -1.94 -2.27 23.05
C THR A 189 -1.21 -3.36 23.84
N SER A 190 -1.43 -3.46 25.15
CA SER A 190 -0.78 -4.45 26.03
C SER A 190 -1.61 -5.71 26.27
N LEU A 191 -2.78 -5.83 25.65
CA LEU A 191 -3.64 -7.02 25.76
C LEU A 191 -3.32 -8.00 24.61
N PRO A 192 -2.74 -9.18 24.90
CA PRO A 192 -2.43 -10.18 23.88
C PRO A 192 -3.66 -10.66 23.11
N GLU A 193 -4.84 -10.62 23.75
CA GLU A 193 -6.13 -11.05 23.19
C GLU A 193 -6.58 -10.22 21.98
N ASN A 194 -6.21 -8.93 21.93
CA ASN A 194 -6.56 -8.04 20.82
C ASN A 194 -5.82 -8.40 19.52
N TYR A 195 -4.64 -9.02 19.64
CA TYR A 195 -3.85 -9.46 18.49
C TYR A 195 -4.34 -10.78 17.89
N VAL A 196 -5.01 -11.63 18.67
CA VAL A 196 -5.59 -12.90 18.17
C VAL A 196 -6.68 -12.62 17.13
N ARG A 197 -7.40 -11.50 17.22
CA ARG A 197 -8.37 -11.07 16.20
C ARG A 197 -7.72 -10.59 14.89
N MET A 198 -6.44 -10.24 14.87
CA MET A 198 -5.74 -9.82 13.63
C MET A 198 -5.27 -11.00 12.77
N GLY A 199 -5.06 -12.18 13.37
CA GLY A 199 -4.47 -13.34 12.70
C GLY A 199 -5.35 -14.60 12.67
N GLY A 200 -6.62 -14.51 13.08
CA GLY A 200 -7.59 -15.61 13.12
C GLY A 200 -8.66 -15.48 12.04
#